data_AF-A0A9P7DL79-F1
#
_entry.id   AF-A0A9P7DL79-F1
#
_cell.length_a   1.000
_cell.length_b   1.000
_cell.length_c   1.000
_cell.angle_alpha   90.00
_cell.angle_beta   90.00
_cell.angle_gamma   90.00
#
_symmetry.space_group_name_H-M   'P 1'
#
loop_
_entity.id
_entity.type
_entity.pdbx_description
1 polymer ?
#
loop_
_entity_poly.entity_id
_entity_poly.type
_entity_poly.pdbx_seq_one_letter_code
_entity_poly.pdbx_strand_id
1 'polypeptide(L)'
;MAGSRKNKIKKFVSSSRNSTPDQAQTEDNDQLVDDLLAELDSRNQTVQQESATVLLEIQEHKENTVQDNARSSKKKQDSKSRHEARQQARKVAALAQNHAPIDPVAGARLEREAKEEEVSIKETCDKLGVQTHEIPPDGHCLFSAVADQLALLNILPPNQANYVTVRAAASNFIYTHPDDFLPFLPSAFGEDGVGATSAGFMTPQQFEQYCMSIKDTGTWGGEPEILALSRVYNVPIHVVQGGVPRIVEHNPGPSPRSFSKVVRISFHRRMYGLGEHYNSLRPKTTISQVAGRIQSAFS
;
A
#
# COMPACT_ATOMS: atom_id res chain seq x y z
N MET A 1 6.57 -43.34 -67.87
CA MET A 1 6.37 -42.39 -68.98
C MET A 1 7.23 -41.16 -68.71
N ALA A 2 8.03 -40.82 -69.70
CA ALA A 2 9.07 -39.79 -69.69
C ALA A 2 8.52 -38.36 -69.51
N GLY A 3 9.39 -37.42 -69.10
CA GLY A 3 9.15 -36.00 -69.41
C GLY A 3 9.79 -34.97 -68.48
N SER A 4 11.10 -34.74 -68.61
CA SER A 4 11.76 -33.48 -68.21
C SER A 4 11.46 -32.36 -69.21
N ARG A 5 11.35 -31.10 -68.72
CA ARG A 5 11.73 -29.79 -69.35
C ARG A 5 11.21 -28.64 -68.43
N LYS A 6 12.03 -27.95 -67.63
CA LYS A 6 12.96 -26.82 -67.91
C LYS A 6 12.35 -25.58 -68.58
N ASN A 7 12.34 -24.45 -67.86
CA ASN A 7 12.76 -23.08 -68.24
C ASN A 7 12.28 -22.09 -67.15
N LYS A 8 12.93 -20.97 -66.80
CA LYS A 8 14.27 -20.40 -67.04
C LYS A 8 14.46 -19.24 -66.03
N ILE A 9 15.70 -19.08 -65.61
CA ILE A 9 16.30 -18.01 -64.79
C ILE A 9 16.16 -16.62 -65.45
N LYS A 10 16.01 -15.54 -64.66
CA LYS A 10 16.94 -14.36 -64.68
C LYS A 10 16.69 -13.35 -63.54
N LYS A 11 17.80 -13.06 -62.85
CA LYS A 11 18.05 -11.98 -61.88
C LYS A 11 17.91 -10.60 -62.53
N PHE A 12 17.50 -9.60 -61.74
CA PHE A 12 18.10 -8.27 -61.77
C PHE A 12 18.21 -7.70 -60.34
N VAL A 13 19.23 -6.86 -60.17
CA VAL A 13 19.90 -6.45 -58.93
C VAL A 13 19.46 -5.03 -58.52
N SER A 14 19.39 -4.83 -57.20
CA SER A 14 19.46 -3.59 -56.37
C SER A 14 18.78 -2.29 -56.83
N SER A 15 18.00 -1.70 -55.92
CA SER A 15 18.39 -0.37 -55.43
C SER A 15 17.94 -0.18 -53.98
N SER A 16 18.87 0.36 -53.20
CA SER A 16 18.76 0.68 -51.79
C SER A 16 17.69 1.75 -51.54
N ARG A 17 16.79 1.51 -50.60
CA ARG A 17 16.19 2.58 -49.78
C ARG A 17 16.20 2.11 -48.33
N ASN A 18 17.12 2.69 -47.57
CA ASN A 18 17.03 2.79 -46.13
C ASN A 18 15.68 3.39 -45.76
N SER A 19 14.91 2.67 -44.95
CA SER A 19 13.89 3.26 -44.09
C SER A 19 13.76 2.40 -42.84
N THR A 20 14.45 2.80 -41.78
CA THR A 20 13.98 2.61 -40.40
C THR A 20 12.51 3.02 -40.33
N PRO A 21 11.64 2.22 -39.68
CA PRO A 21 11.44 2.43 -38.24
C PRO A 21 11.06 1.15 -37.46
N ASP A 22 11.61 0.98 -36.27
CA ASP A 22 11.02 0.08 -35.24
C ASP A 22 11.12 0.71 -33.84
N GLN A 23 11.00 2.05 -33.80
CA GLN A 23 10.73 2.81 -32.57
C GLN A 23 9.24 3.21 -32.48
N ALA A 24 8.52 3.23 -33.60
CA ALA A 24 7.11 3.62 -33.65
C ALA A 24 6.14 2.58 -33.07
N GLN A 25 6.55 1.30 -32.91
CA GLN A 25 5.64 0.24 -32.43
C GLN A 25 5.64 0.07 -30.90
N THR A 26 6.69 0.52 -30.22
CA THR A 26 6.71 0.63 -28.74
C THR A 26 6.00 1.89 -28.29
N GLU A 27 6.17 2.99 -29.00
CA GLU A 27 5.47 4.25 -28.70
C GLU A 27 3.95 4.10 -28.86
N ASP A 28 3.46 3.34 -29.84
CA ASP A 28 2.01 3.12 -30.02
C ASP A 28 1.36 2.38 -28.83
N ASN A 29 2.09 1.48 -28.16
CA ASN A 29 1.57 0.76 -26.99
C ASN A 29 1.63 1.61 -25.72
N ASP A 30 2.69 2.38 -25.52
CA ASP A 30 2.82 3.30 -24.39
C ASP A 30 1.83 4.47 -24.52
N GLN A 31 1.61 4.96 -25.74
CA GLN A 31 0.60 5.97 -26.07
C GLN A 31 -0.82 5.43 -25.90
N LEU A 32 -1.08 4.16 -26.26
CA LEU A 32 -2.40 3.54 -26.05
C LEU A 32 -2.72 3.31 -24.57
N VAL A 33 -1.73 3.01 -23.72
CA VAL A 33 -1.97 2.93 -22.27
C VAL A 33 -2.10 4.31 -21.65
N ASP A 34 -1.32 5.29 -22.08
CA ASP A 34 -1.43 6.68 -21.61
C ASP A 34 -2.74 7.34 -22.05
N ASP A 35 -3.22 7.09 -23.27
CA ASP A 35 -4.50 7.58 -23.77
C ASP A 35 -5.67 6.90 -23.03
N LEU A 36 -5.54 5.63 -22.65
CA LEU A 36 -6.53 4.92 -21.84
C LEU A 36 -6.52 5.38 -20.38
N LEU A 37 -5.33 5.70 -19.84
CA LEU A 37 -5.14 6.29 -18.51
C LEU A 37 -5.74 7.70 -18.46
N ALA A 38 -5.53 8.50 -19.51
CA ALA A 38 -6.08 9.84 -19.66
C ALA A 38 -7.61 9.82 -19.85
N GLU A 39 -8.15 8.83 -20.57
CA GLU A 39 -9.61 8.66 -20.69
C GLU A 39 -10.24 8.25 -19.36
N LEU A 40 -9.57 7.42 -18.56
CA LEU A 40 -9.97 7.02 -17.19
C LEU A 40 -9.89 8.19 -16.20
N ASP A 41 -8.84 9.02 -16.26
CA ASP A 41 -8.69 10.23 -15.43
C ASP A 41 -9.72 11.32 -15.79
N SER A 42 -10.20 11.36 -17.04
CA SER A 42 -11.20 12.33 -17.49
C SER A 42 -12.62 12.06 -16.96
N ARG A 43 -12.89 10.88 -16.39
CA ARG A 43 -14.23 10.48 -15.92
C ARG A 43 -14.27 10.25 -14.41
N ASN A 44 -14.83 11.25 -13.71
CA ASN A 44 -15.46 11.21 -12.38
C ASN A 44 -14.68 10.58 -11.19
N GLN A 45 -14.91 11.14 -10.00
CA GLN A 45 -14.11 10.92 -8.78
C GLN A 45 -14.06 9.45 -8.29
N THR A 46 -15.01 8.62 -8.71
CA THR A 46 -15.10 7.19 -8.36
C THR A 46 -14.18 6.28 -9.18
N VAL A 47 -13.77 6.66 -10.40
CA VAL A 47 -12.79 5.87 -11.20
C VAL A 47 -11.38 6.02 -10.63
N GLN A 48 -11.09 7.13 -9.97
CA GLN A 48 -9.81 7.39 -9.28
C GLN A 48 -9.57 6.46 -8.08
N GLN A 49 -10.64 5.97 -7.45
CA GLN A 49 -10.55 5.06 -6.30
C GLN A 49 -10.19 3.62 -6.73
N GLU A 50 -10.65 3.18 -7.90
CA GLU A 50 -10.38 1.83 -8.41
C GLU A 50 -9.14 1.76 -9.31
N SER A 51 -8.73 2.88 -9.94
CA SER A 51 -7.47 2.96 -10.67
C SER A 51 -6.27 2.76 -9.74
N ALA A 52 -6.32 3.25 -8.51
CA ALA A 52 -5.25 3.09 -7.53
C ALA A 52 -5.06 1.64 -7.06
N THR A 53 -6.14 0.86 -6.83
CA THR A 53 -6.02 -0.57 -6.49
C THR A 53 -5.41 -1.38 -7.63
N VAL A 54 -5.85 -1.12 -8.86
CA VAL A 54 -5.31 -1.79 -10.06
C VAL A 54 -3.86 -1.38 -10.31
N LEU A 55 -3.48 -0.13 -10.06
CA LEU A 55 -2.10 0.35 -10.14
C LEU A 55 -1.19 -0.32 -9.07
N LEU A 56 -1.71 -0.53 -7.86
CA LEU A 56 -0.99 -1.25 -6.80
C LEU A 56 -0.78 -2.73 -7.15
N GLU A 57 -1.80 -3.40 -7.69
CA GLU A 57 -1.69 -4.80 -8.18
C GLU A 57 -0.72 -4.92 -9.37
N ILE A 58 -0.70 -3.94 -10.27
CA ILE A 58 0.25 -3.88 -11.39
C ILE A 58 1.68 -3.67 -10.89
N GLN A 59 1.88 -2.81 -9.88
CA GLN A 59 3.17 -2.56 -9.26
C GLN A 59 3.70 -3.83 -8.57
N GLU A 60 2.85 -4.53 -7.82
CA GLU A 60 3.19 -5.78 -7.13
C GLU A 60 3.54 -6.92 -8.11
N HIS A 61 2.81 -7.01 -9.24
CA HIS A 61 3.15 -7.95 -10.32
C HIS A 61 4.46 -7.58 -11.03
N LYS A 62 4.78 -6.29 -11.16
CA LYS A 62 6.03 -5.83 -11.79
C LYS A 62 7.24 -6.16 -10.90
N GLU A 63 7.12 -5.99 -9.58
CA GLU A 63 8.17 -6.31 -8.61
C GLU A 63 8.46 -7.82 -8.54
N ASN A 64 7.42 -8.67 -8.59
CA ASN A 64 7.58 -10.13 -8.66
C ASN A 64 8.21 -10.62 -9.98
N THR A 65 8.02 -9.91 -11.09
CA THR A 65 8.55 -10.33 -12.40
C THR A 65 10.04 -9.98 -12.58
N VAL A 66 10.58 -9.05 -11.79
CA VAL A 66 11.99 -8.62 -11.87
C VAL A 66 12.94 -9.60 -11.16
N GLN A 67 12.47 -10.38 -10.17
CA GLN A 67 13.31 -11.34 -9.46
C GLN A 67 13.63 -12.62 -10.24
N ASP A 68 12.84 -12.98 -11.26
CA ASP A 68 12.92 -14.32 -11.89
C ASP A 68 13.54 -14.37 -13.29
N ASN A 69 14.07 -13.25 -13.80
CA ASN A 69 14.51 -13.19 -15.21
C ASN A 69 16.00 -12.83 -15.40
N ALA A 70 16.86 -13.62 -14.75
CA ALA A 70 18.27 -13.71 -15.10
C ALA A 70 18.61 -15.08 -15.72
N ARG A 71 17.93 -15.49 -16.81
CA ARG A 71 18.52 -16.24 -17.95
C ARG A 71 17.50 -16.65 -19.03
N SER A 72 17.72 -16.09 -20.22
CA SER A 72 17.58 -16.70 -21.57
C SER A 72 16.34 -16.44 -22.45
N SER A 73 16.65 -15.93 -23.65
CA SER A 73 15.99 -16.07 -24.96
C SER A 73 14.79 -15.18 -25.34
N LYS A 74 15.12 -14.07 -26.01
CA LYS A 74 14.26 -13.20 -26.81
C LYS A 74 13.71 -13.93 -28.05
N LYS A 75 12.39 -14.14 -28.13
CA LYS A 75 11.53 -14.15 -29.36
C LYS A 75 10.11 -14.72 -29.15
N LYS A 76 9.75 -15.20 -27.95
CA LYS A 76 8.37 -15.67 -27.62
C LYS A 76 7.53 -14.70 -26.76
N GLN A 77 8.07 -13.54 -26.38
CA GLN A 77 7.42 -12.62 -25.42
C GLN A 77 6.23 -11.84 -26.00
N ASP A 78 6.19 -11.55 -27.29
CA ASP A 78 5.19 -10.62 -27.87
C ASP A 78 3.77 -11.20 -27.95
N SER A 79 3.60 -12.50 -28.23
CA SER A 79 2.26 -13.10 -28.21
C SER A 79 1.74 -13.32 -26.79
N LYS A 80 2.65 -13.54 -25.83
CA LYS A 80 2.32 -13.78 -24.42
C LYS A 80 1.91 -12.48 -23.73
N SER A 81 2.64 -11.39 -23.96
CA SER A 81 2.28 -10.05 -23.46
C SER A 81 0.95 -9.55 -24.04
N ARG A 82 0.70 -9.76 -25.33
CA ARG A 82 -0.60 -9.43 -25.95
C ARG A 82 -1.74 -10.28 -25.42
N HIS A 83 -1.50 -11.54 -25.07
CA HIS A 83 -2.50 -12.40 -24.46
C HIS A 83 -2.80 -11.96 -23.02
N GLU A 84 -1.76 -11.62 -22.24
CA GLU A 84 -1.88 -11.10 -20.88
C GLU A 84 -2.61 -9.75 -20.86
N ALA A 85 -2.27 -8.82 -21.75
CA ALA A 85 -2.97 -7.54 -21.88
C ALA A 85 -4.46 -7.73 -22.26
N ARG A 86 -4.76 -8.67 -23.17
CA ARG A 86 -6.16 -8.99 -23.53
C ARG A 86 -6.91 -9.69 -22.41
N GLN A 87 -6.25 -10.56 -21.63
CA GLN A 87 -6.84 -11.20 -20.45
C GLN A 87 -7.11 -10.16 -19.36
N GLN A 88 -6.19 -9.21 -19.16
CA GLN A 88 -6.34 -8.13 -18.19
C GLN A 88 -7.45 -7.17 -18.60
N ALA A 89 -7.50 -6.74 -19.87
CA ALA A 89 -8.60 -5.94 -20.40
C ALA A 89 -9.96 -6.64 -20.29
N ARG A 90 -10.00 -7.97 -20.49
CA ARG A 90 -11.22 -8.77 -20.30
C ARG A 90 -11.63 -8.89 -18.83
N LYS A 91 -10.66 -9.02 -17.90
CA LYS A 91 -10.94 -9.01 -16.46
C LYS A 91 -11.46 -7.65 -16.01
N VAL A 92 -10.81 -6.56 -16.43
CA VAL A 92 -11.27 -5.18 -16.14
C VAL A 92 -12.67 -4.94 -16.71
N ALA A 93 -12.92 -5.34 -17.96
CA ALA A 93 -14.25 -5.23 -18.56
C ALA A 93 -15.31 -6.11 -17.88
N ALA A 94 -14.95 -7.31 -17.43
CA ALA A 94 -15.85 -8.21 -16.71
C ALA A 94 -16.13 -7.71 -15.29
N LEU A 95 -15.16 -7.10 -14.62
CA LEU A 95 -15.37 -6.42 -13.34
C LEU A 95 -16.29 -5.22 -13.56
N ALA A 96 -15.98 -4.34 -14.52
CA ALA A 96 -16.82 -3.20 -14.91
C ALA A 96 -18.28 -3.58 -15.22
N GLN A 97 -18.54 -4.76 -15.81
CA GLN A 97 -19.89 -5.25 -16.11
C GLN A 97 -20.60 -5.93 -14.93
N ASN A 98 -19.87 -6.38 -13.90
CA ASN A 98 -20.45 -7.00 -12.69
C ASN A 98 -20.73 -6.01 -11.56
N HIS A 99 -20.41 -4.72 -11.73
CA HIS A 99 -20.83 -3.70 -10.77
C HIS A 99 -22.31 -3.40 -10.93
N ALA A 100 -23.09 -3.75 -9.91
CA ALA A 100 -24.43 -3.20 -9.72
C ALA A 100 -24.34 -1.66 -9.79
N PRO A 101 -25.33 -0.97 -10.38
CA PRO A 101 -25.34 0.49 -10.41
C PRO A 101 -25.10 1.02 -9.00
N ILE A 102 -24.09 1.87 -8.82
CA ILE A 102 -23.83 2.55 -7.55
C ILE A 102 -25.12 3.26 -7.19
N ASP A 103 -25.77 2.82 -6.12
CA ASP A 103 -26.92 3.53 -5.57
C ASP A 103 -26.42 4.94 -5.20
N PRO A 104 -26.89 6.02 -5.86
CA PRO A 104 -26.44 7.37 -5.59
C PRO A 104 -26.65 7.76 -4.12
N VAL A 105 -27.59 7.10 -3.41
CA VAL A 105 -27.81 7.25 -1.98
C VAL A 105 -26.65 6.64 -1.17
N ALA A 106 -26.11 5.50 -1.60
CA ALA A 106 -24.97 4.87 -0.96
C ALA A 106 -23.70 5.71 -1.12
N GLY A 107 -23.41 6.23 -2.32
CA GLY A 107 -22.26 7.11 -2.57
C GLY A 107 -22.29 8.38 -1.71
N ALA A 108 -23.44 9.05 -1.65
CA ALA A 108 -23.62 10.24 -0.80
C ALA A 108 -23.48 9.93 0.69
N ARG A 109 -23.88 8.73 1.13
CA ARG A 109 -23.68 8.29 2.52
C ARG A 109 -22.20 8.10 2.85
N LEU A 110 -21.43 7.48 1.95
CA LEU A 110 -19.98 7.29 2.11
C LEU A 110 -19.24 8.61 2.25
N GLU A 111 -19.54 9.57 1.38
CA GLU A 111 -18.91 10.90 1.39
C GLU A 111 -19.25 11.66 2.67
N ARG A 112 -20.50 11.58 3.12
CA ARG A 112 -20.91 12.16 4.40
C ARG A 112 -20.19 11.54 5.59
N GLU A 113 -20.10 10.21 5.64
CA GLU A 113 -19.37 9.50 6.71
C GLU A 113 -17.88 9.87 6.72
N ALA A 114 -17.24 9.99 5.55
CA ALA A 114 -15.84 10.41 5.44
C ALA A 114 -15.63 11.85 5.98
N LYS A 115 -16.55 12.76 5.65
CA LYS A 115 -16.49 14.14 6.14
C LYS A 115 -16.72 14.23 7.66
N GLU A 116 -17.64 13.42 8.19
CA GLU A 116 -17.87 13.33 9.64
C GLU A 116 -16.63 12.76 10.37
N GLU A 117 -15.97 11.76 9.80
CA GLU A 117 -14.70 11.21 10.29
C GLU A 117 -13.59 12.28 10.32
N GLU A 118 -13.39 13.00 9.21
CA GLU A 118 -12.38 14.05 9.09
C GLU A 118 -12.58 15.15 10.16
N VAL A 119 -13.82 15.60 10.34
CA VAL A 119 -14.18 16.60 11.36
C VAL A 119 -13.87 16.07 12.76
N SER A 120 -14.27 14.84 13.07
CA SER A 120 -14.06 14.21 14.38
C SER A 120 -12.57 14.06 14.74
N ILE A 121 -11.76 13.65 13.76
CA ILE A 121 -10.30 13.54 13.91
C ILE A 121 -9.69 14.92 14.10
N LYS A 122 -10.08 15.90 13.27
CA LYS A 122 -9.57 17.28 13.34
C LYS A 122 -9.85 17.93 14.69
N GLU A 123 -11.06 17.79 15.22
CA GLU A 123 -11.41 18.29 16.56
C GLU A 123 -10.51 17.70 17.65
N THR A 124 -10.17 16.41 17.53
CA THR A 124 -9.30 15.72 18.48
C THR A 124 -7.85 16.19 18.35
N CYS A 125 -7.36 16.33 17.11
CA CYS A 125 -6.04 16.90 16.81
C CYS A 125 -5.90 18.33 17.34
N ASP A 126 -6.94 19.16 17.18
CA ASP A 126 -6.98 20.54 17.66
C ASP A 126 -6.85 20.61 19.19
N LYS A 127 -7.59 19.76 19.92
CA LYS A 127 -7.51 19.65 21.39
C LYS A 127 -6.13 19.19 21.87
N LEU A 128 -5.48 18.32 21.11
CA LEU A 128 -4.13 17.82 21.40
C LEU A 128 -3.01 18.77 20.93
N GLY A 129 -3.33 19.84 20.20
CA GLY A 129 -2.34 20.76 19.64
C GLY A 129 -1.47 20.14 18.55
N VAL A 130 -1.98 19.14 17.83
CA VAL A 130 -1.29 18.43 16.74
C VAL A 130 -2.02 18.62 15.41
N GLN A 131 -1.34 18.32 14.31
CA GLN A 131 -1.87 18.35 12.95
C GLN A 131 -1.46 17.09 12.20
N THR A 132 -2.30 16.67 11.27
CA THR A 132 -2.02 15.54 10.39
C THR A 132 -0.85 15.88 9.47
N HIS A 133 0.11 14.96 9.40
CA HIS A 133 1.15 14.89 8.39
C HIS A 133 0.84 13.70 7.49
N GLU A 134 0.55 14.01 6.22
CA GLU A 134 0.15 13.01 5.23
C GLU A 134 1.30 12.04 4.95
N ILE A 135 0.99 10.76 5.05
CA ILE A 135 1.81 9.61 4.68
C ILE A 135 1.27 9.08 3.35
N PRO A 136 2.13 8.61 2.42
CA PRO A 136 1.68 8.00 1.17
C PRO A 136 0.65 6.89 1.42
N PRO A 137 -0.47 6.85 0.66
CA PRO A 137 -1.52 5.85 0.81
C PRO A 137 -1.11 4.53 0.14
N ASP A 138 -0.05 3.91 0.65
CA ASP A 138 0.44 2.60 0.26
C ASP A 138 0.25 1.59 1.40
N GLY A 139 0.61 0.33 1.15
CA GLY A 139 0.50 -0.72 2.15
C GLY A 139 1.44 -0.55 3.35
N HIS A 140 2.34 0.43 3.33
CA HIS A 140 3.28 0.72 4.41
C HIS A 140 2.84 1.88 5.32
N CYS A 141 1.67 2.49 5.08
CA CYS A 141 1.20 3.70 5.77
C CYS A 141 1.33 3.64 7.30
N LEU A 142 0.91 2.55 7.95
CA LEU A 142 1.02 2.37 9.40
C LEU A 142 2.48 2.50 9.87
N PHE A 143 3.37 1.72 9.27
CA PHE A 143 4.76 1.64 9.67
C PHE A 143 5.51 2.94 9.35
N SER A 144 5.17 3.59 8.23
CA SER A 144 5.68 4.91 7.86
C SER A 144 5.23 6.00 8.83
N ALA A 145 3.95 5.99 9.25
CA ALA A 145 3.43 6.93 10.23
C ALA A 145 4.11 6.80 11.60
N VAL A 146 4.31 5.55 12.06
CA VAL A 146 5.04 5.27 13.31
C VAL A 146 6.52 5.64 13.17
N ALA A 147 7.18 5.29 12.06
CA ALA A 147 8.57 5.64 11.79
C ALA A 147 8.81 7.16 11.89
N ASP A 148 7.94 7.96 11.28
CA ASP A 148 7.98 9.41 11.36
C ASP A 148 7.94 9.91 12.82
N GLN A 149 7.02 9.39 13.62
CA GLN A 149 6.90 9.73 15.03
C GLN A 149 8.12 9.32 15.84
N LEU A 150 8.70 8.14 15.59
CA LEU A 150 9.90 7.66 16.27
C LEU A 150 11.10 8.57 15.97
N ALA A 151 11.22 9.11 14.75
CA ALA A 151 12.22 10.11 14.40
C ALA A 151 12.00 11.42 15.15
N LEU A 152 10.76 11.96 15.12
CA LEU A 152 10.41 13.22 15.78
C LEU A 152 10.64 13.19 17.29
N LEU A 153 10.42 12.03 17.90
CA LEU A 153 10.61 11.80 19.33
C LEU A 153 12.06 11.46 19.69
N ASN A 154 12.98 11.40 18.72
CA ASN A 154 14.36 10.96 18.90
C ASN A 154 14.47 9.59 19.60
N ILE A 155 13.58 8.66 19.23
CA ILE A 155 13.63 7.26 19.67
C ILE A 155 14.47 6.46 18.68
N LEU A 156 14.30 6.74 17.39
CA LEU A 156 15.16 6.25 16.32
C LEU A 156 15.90 7.40 15.65
N PRO A 157 17.15 7.20 15.21
CA PRO A 157 17.83 8.18 14.39
C PRO A 157 17.16 8.27 13.01
N PRO A 158 17.13 9.45 12.36
CA PRO A 158 16.39 9.65 11.10
C PRO A 158 16.74 8.69 9.97
N ASN A 159 17.98 8.20 9.91
CA ASN A 159 18.42 7.22 8.90
C ASN A 159 17.87 5.80 9.12
N GLN A 160 17.44 5.47 10.34
CA GLN A 160 16.85 4.18 10.69
C GLN A 160 15.32 4.26 10.88
N ALA A 161 14.77 5.47 10.98
CA ALA A 161 13.35 5.70 11.14
C ALA A 161 12.62 5.57 9.78
N ASN A 162 12.51 4.35 9.28
CA ASN A 162 11.83 3.99 8.04
C ASN A 162 10.91 2.78 8.24
N TYR A 163 9.96 2.59 7.31
CA TYR A 163 8.98 1.52 7.41
C TYR A 163 9.61 0.12 7.47
N VAL A 164 10.74 -0.11 6.80
CA VAL A 164 11.44 -1.41 6.79
C VAL A 164 11.90 -1.78 8.20
N THR A 165 12.52 -0.84 8.89
CA THR A 165 13.00 -1.03 10.27
C THR A 165 11.84 -1.26 11.22
N VAL A 166 10.76 -0.48 11.07
CA VAL A 166 9.56 -0.59 11.92
C VAL A 166 8.80 -1.89 11.67
N ARG A 167 8.68 -2.35 10.41
CA ARG A 167 8.09 -3.66 10.06
C ARG A 167 8.86 -4.82 10.68
N ALA A 168 10.18 -4.81 10.55
CA ALA A 168 11.03 -5.84 11.15
C ALA A 168 10.90 -5.86 12.67
N ALA A 169 10.83 -4.69 13.31
CA ALA A 169 10.62 -4.57 14.76
C ALA A 169 9.27 -5.18 15.20
N ALA A 170 8.17 -4.82 14.54
CA ALA A 170 6.84 -5.37 14.80
C ALA A 170 6.82 -6.90 14.63
N SER A 171 7.22 -7.37 13.46
CA SER A 171 7.21 -8.80 13.10
C SER A 171 8.04 -9.64 14.06
N ASN A 172 9.29 -9.23 14.35
CA ASN A 172 10.16 -9.97 15.27
C ASN A 172 9.58 -10.03 16.69
N PHE A 173 8.92 -8.96 17.14
CA PHE A 173 8.31 -8.95 18.47
C PHE A 173 7.09 -9.85 18.55
N ILE A 174 6.22 -9.80 17.55
CA ILE A 174 5.07 -10.70 17.44
C ILE A 174 5.56 -12.16 17.44
N TYR A 175 6.53 -12.48 16.58
CA TYR A 175 7.10 -13.82 16.46
C TYR A 175 7.66 -14.38 17.78
N THR A 176 8.26 -13.51 18.61
CA THR A 176 8.86 -13.91 19.89
C THR A 176 7.88 -13.94 21.07
N HIS A 177 6.64 -13.48 20.87
CA HIS A 177 5.60 -13.43 21.90
C HIS A 177 4.26 -14.02 21.40
N PRO A 178 4.24 -15.25 20.86
CA PRO A 178 3.08 -15.80 20.17
C PRO A 178 1.80 -15.81 21.02
N ASP A 179 1.90 -16.12 22.31
CA ASP A 179 0.74 -16.20 23.23
C ASP A 179 -0.03 -14.87 23.36
N ASP A 180 0.67 -13.74 23.19
CA ASP A 180 0.06 -12.41 23.31
C ASP A 180 -0.66 -11.97 22.03
N PHE A 181 -0.31 -12.55 20.88
CA PHE A 181 -0.75 -12.07 19.57
C PHE A 181 -1.63 -13.07 18.82
N LEU A 182 -1.33 -14.38 18.90
CA LEU A 182 -2.07 -15.44 18.20
C LEU A 182 -3.60 -15.34 18.32
N PRO A 183 -4.19 -14.99 19.49
CA PRO A 183 -5.64 -14.86 19.61
C PRO A 183 -6.27 -13.75 18.76
N PHE A 184 -5.48 -12.78 18.29
CA PHE A 184 -5.94 -11.60 17.55
C PHE A 184 -5.58 -11.65 16.06
N LEU A 185 -4.86 -12.68 15.61
CA LEU A 185 -4.43 -12.79 14.22
C LEU A 185 -5.49 -13.48 13.36
N PRO A 186 -5.71 -12.99 12.12
CA PRO A 186 -6.67 -13.58 11.22
C PRO A 186 -6.20 -14.98 10.80
N SER A 187 -6.94 -16.01 11.21
CA SER A 187 -6.71 -17.36 10.70
C SER A 187 -6.95 -17.40 9.20
N ALA A 188 -6.04 -18.01 8.44
CA ALA A 188 -6.12 -18.09 6.98
C ALA A 188 -7.38 -18.81 6.47
N PHE A 189 -8.09 -19.53 7.35
CA PHE A 189 -9.32 -20.24 7.03
C PHE A 189 -10.55 -19.66 7.75
N GLY A 190 -10.40 -18.60 8.56
CA GLY A 190 -11.46 -18.14 9.44
C GLY A 190 -11.83 -19.20 10.50
N GLU A 191 -12.71 -18.84 11.42
CA GLU A 191 -13.20 -19.76 12.46
C GLU A 191 -13.94 -20.99 11.86
N ASP A 192 -14.47 -20.84 10.64
CA ASP A 192 -15.33 -21.83 9.96
C ASP A 192 -14.70 -22.53 8.73
N GLY A 193 -13.41 -22.33 8.45
CA GLY A 193 -12.80 -22.88 7.23
C GLY A 193 -12.28 -24.31 7.35
N VAL A 194 -12.18 -24.96 6.19
CA VAL A 194 -11.76 -26.36 6.06
C VAL A 194 -10.29 -26.50 6.51
N GLY A 195 -10.08 -27.13 7.67
CA GLY A 195 -8.75 -27.28 8.30
C GLY A 195 -8.61 -26.62 9.66
N ALA A 196 -9.65 -25.94 10.17
CA ALA A 196 -9.69 -25.42 11.53
C ALA A 196 -9.58 -26.57 12.56
N THR A 197 -8.39 -26.72 13.16
CA THR A 197 -8.24 -27.54 14.36
C THR A 197 -8.81 -26.74 15.53
N SER A 198 -9.81 -27.31 16.20
CA SER A 198 -10.56 -26.78 17.35
C SER A 198 -10.00 -25.49 17.97
N ALA A 199 -10.82 -24.43 17.90
CA ALA A 199 -10.64 -23.03 18.31
C ALA A 199 -10.25 -22.01 17.22
N GLY A 200 -10.08 -22.43 15.96
CA GLY A 200 -9.94 -21.49 14.83
C GLY A 200 -8.62 -20.71 14.79
N PHE A 201 -7.66 -21.03 15.65
CA PHE A 201 -6.35 -20.37 15.71
C PHE A 201 -5.43 -20.78 14.56
N MET A 202 -4.48 -19.90 14.22
CA MET A 202 -3.44 -20.16 13.23
C MET A 202 -2.52 -21.31 13.66
N THR A 203 -2.10 -22.12 12.69
CA THR A 203 -1.01 -23.08 12.92
C THR A 203 0.33 -22.35 13.08
N PRO A 204 1.35 -22.97 13.72
CA PRO A 204 2.68 -22.36 13.84
C PRO A 204 3.28 -21.94 12.49
N GLN A 205 3.05 -22.73 11.42
CA GLN A 205 3.51 -22.41 10.08
C GLN A 205 2.79 -21.18 9.50
N GLN A 206 1.48 -21.06 9.70
CA GLN A 206 0.72 -19.90 9.26
C GLN A 206 1.15 -18.63 10.01
N PHE A 207 1.44 -18.77 11.31
CA PHE A 207 1.92 -17.68 12.14
C PHE A 207 3.28 -17.16 11.68
N GLU A 208 4.21 -18.08 11.37
CA GLU A 208 5.52 -17.72 10.79
C GLU A 208 5.35 -17.01 9.44
N GLN A 209 4.47 -17.53 8.58
CA GLN A 209 4.16 -16.90 7.29
C GLN A 209 3.59 -15.49 7.46
N TYR A 210 2.69 -15.28 8.44
CA TYR A 210 2.16 -13.96 8.76
C TYR A 210 3.27 -12.99 9.17
N CYS A 211 4.16 -13.42 10.06
CA CYS A 211 5.29 -12.60 10.49
C CYS A 211 6.20 -12.23 9.30
N MET A 212 6.46 -13.17 8.39
CA MET A 212 7.23 -12.91 7.17
C MET A 212 6.51 -11.92 6.25
N SER A 213 5.20 -12.09 6.02
CA SER A 213 4.42 -11.16 5.19
C SER A 213 4.45 -9.74 5.76
N ILE A 214 4.23 -9.56 7.06
CA ILE A 214 4.32 -8.23 7.71
C ILE A 214 5.71 -7.62 7.54
N LYS A 215 6.77 -8.43 7.61
CA LYS A 215 8.15 -7.97 7.51
C LYS A 215 8.58 -7.60 6.08
N ASP A 216 8.28 -8.47 5.12
CA ASP A 216 8.95 -8.50 3.82
C ASP A 216 8.07 -7.99 2.66
N THR A 217 6.80 -7.67 2.90
CA THR A 217 5.87 -7.21 1.84
C THR A 217 5.15 -5.90 2.19
N GLY A 218 4.29 -5.45 1.27
CA GLY A 218 3.34 -4.35 1.46
C GLY A 218 2.08 -4.72 2.26
N THR A 219 2.03 -5.86 2.95
CA THR A 219 0.85 -6.23 3.76
C THR A 219 0.55 -5.14 4.80
N TRP A 220 -0.73 -4.75 4.88
CA TRP A 220 -1.20 -3.73 5.80
C TRP A 220 -1.07 -4.23 7.24
N GLY A 221 -0.61 -3.37 8.14
CA GLY A 221 -0.60 -3.68 9.57
C GLY A 221 -1.83 -3.14 10.28
N GLY A 222 -2.06 -3.59 11.50
CA GLY A 222 -3.20 -3.15 12.32
C GLY A 222 -2.90 -3.15 13.81
N GLU A 223 -3.92 -3.49 14.60
CA GLU A 223 -3.88 -3.52 16.06
C GLU A 223 -2.73 -4.37 16.64
N PRO A 224 -2.45 -5.61 16.15
CA PRO A 224 -1.34 -6.41 16.65
C PRO A 224 0.02 -5.72 16.46
N GLU A 225 0.25 -5.13 15.28
CA GLU A 225 1.49 -4.42 14.97
C GLU A 225 1.64 -3.17 15.84
N ILE A 226 0.57 -2.39 16.05
CA ILE A 226 0.63 -1.20 16.90
C ILE A 226 1.00 -1.57 18.34
N LEU A 227 0.36 -2.61 18.89
CA LEU A 227 0.69 -3.10 20.23
C LEU A 227 2.13 -3.60 20.32
N ALA A 228 2.59 -4.35 19.32
CA ALA A 228 3.98 -4.83 19.25
C ALA A 228 4.97 -3.67 19.21
N LEU A 229 4.73 -2.66 18.38
CA LEU A 229 5.59 -1.47 18.25
C LEU A 229 5.65 -0.65 19.53
N SER A 230 4.50 -0.48 20.21
CA SER A 230 4.44 0.17 21.52
C SER A 230 5.39 -0.52 22.51
N ARG A 231 5.32 -1.86 22.58
CA ARG A 231 6.16 -2.68 23.46
C ARG A 231 7.64 -2.66 23.07
N VAL A 232 7.98 -2.81 21.79
CA VAL A 232 9.38 -2.82 21.29
C VAL A 232 10.10 -1.52 21.62
N TYR A 233 9.46 -0.39 21.31
CA TYR A 233 10.05 0.92 21.51
C TYR A 233 9.80 1.49 22.92
N ASN A 234 9.06 0.75 23.75
CA ASN A 234 8.66 1.12 25.10
C ASN A 234 8.09 2.55 25.17
N VAL A 235 7.20 2.85 24.23
CA VAL A 235 6.55 4.16 24.08
C VAL A 235 5.06 3.94 23.77
N PRO A 236 4.13 4.64 24.44
CA PRO A 236 2.72 4.54 24.10
C PRO A 236 2.47 5.04 22.69
N ILE A 237 1.56 4.36 22.00
CA ILE A 237 1.03 4.78 20.70
C ILE A 237 -0.43 5.17 20.91
N HIS A 238 -0.78 6.39 20.54
CA HIS A 238 -2.14 6.90 20.60
C HIS A 238 -2.66 7.04 19.18
N VAL A 239 -3.73 6.31 18.87
CA VAL A 239 -4.39 6.33 17.57
C VAL A 239 -5.63 7.20 17.65
N VAL A 240 -5.61 8.34 16.96
CA VAL A 240 -6.77 9.24 16.83
C VAL A 240 -7.65 8.74 15.69
N GLN A 241 -8.94 8.56 15.94
CA GLN A 241 -9.89 8.05 14.95
C GLN A 241 -11.23 8.77 15.00
N GLY A 242 -12.04 8.65 13.95
CA GLY A 242 -13.37 9.25 13.89
C GLY A 242 -14.39 8.61 14.85
N GLY A 243 -14.15 7.35 15.24
CA GLY A 243 -15.03 6.55 16.09
C GLY A 243 -14.95 6.87 17.60
N VAL A 244 -15.60 6.01 18.40
CA VAL A 244 -15.57 6.06 19.86
C VAL A 244 -14.89 4.77 20.36
N PRO A 245 -13.83 4.86 21.20
CA PRO A 245 -13.22 6.09 21.71
C PRO A 245 -12.46 6.85 20.60
N ARG A 246 -12.39 8.19 20.73
CA ARG A 246 -11.69 9.06 19.76
C ARG A 246 -10.17 8.87 19.77
N ILE A 247 -9.65 8.36 20.88
CA ILE A 247 -8.24 8.00 21.04
C ILE A 247 -8.21 6.56 21.57
N VAL A 248 -7.57 5.68 20.82
CA VAL A 248 -7.21 4.33 21.28
C VAL A 248 -5.78 4.38 21.78
N GLU A 249 -5.55 3.93 23.01
CA GLU A 249 -4.24 3.99 23.67
C GLU A 249 -3.60 2.60 23.75
N HIS A 250 -2.42 2.46 23.15
CA HIS A 250 -1.61 1.24 23.19
C HIS A 250 -0.42 1.45 24.09
N ASN A 251 -0.47 0.89 25.30
CA ASN A 251 0.59 1.01 26.28
C ASN A 251 1.59 -0.17 26.19
N PRO A 252 2.89 0.05 26.42
CA PRO A 252 3.92 -0.98 26.33
C PRO A 252 3.87 -2.01 27.48
N GLY A 253 3.02 -1.81 28.48
CA GLY A 253 2.88 -2.71 29.61
C GLY A 253 1.61 -2.47 30.43
N PRO A 254 1.30 -3.39 31.37
CA PRO A 254 0.03 -3.42 32.09
C PRO A 254 -0.08 -2.37 33.21
N SER A 255 1.03 -1.78 33.65
CA SER A 255 1.04 -0.83 34.75
C SER A 255 1.03 0.62 34.24
N PRO A 256 0.26 1.53 34.88
CA PRO A 256 0.31 2.95 34.56
C PRO A 256 1.73 3.46 34.80
N ARG A 257 2.44 3.78 33.71
CA ARG A 257 3.73 4.47 33.75
C ARG A 257 3.53 5.88 33.21
N SER A 258 4.18 6.85 33.82
CA SER A 258 4.26 8.18 33.22
C SER A 258 5.26 8.11 32.08
N PHE A 259 4.79 8.34 30.85
CA PHE A 259 5.64 8.40 29.67
C PHE A 259 5.89 9.86 29.31
N SER A 260 7.16 10.22 29.14
CA SER A 260 7.56 11.57 28.71
C SER A 260 7.32 11.81 27.22
N LYS A 261 7.17 10.74 26.45
CA LYS A 261 6.98 10.74 24.99
C LYS A 261 5.80 9.84 24.65
N VAL A 262 5.04 10.22 23.63
CA VAL A 262 3.90 9.47 23.11
C VAL A 262 3.91 9.61 21.59
N VAL A 263 3.88 8.48 20.90
CA VAL A 263 3.70 8.40 19.44
C VAL A 263 2.23 8.68 19.15
N ARG A 264 1.95 9.62 18.24
CA ARG A 264 0.58 9.96 17.84
C ARG A 264 0.40 9.74 16.34
N ILE A 265 -0.57 8.91 15.99
CA ILE A 265 -0.98 8.65 14.61
C ILE A 265 -2.50 8.83 14.50
N SER A 266 -3.00 9.05 13.29
CA SER A 266 -4.44 9.10 13.00
C SER A 266 -4.84 7.97 12.07
N PHE A 267 -5.98 7.36 12.33
CA PHE A 267 -6.58 6.29 11.55
C PHE A 267 -7.82 6.80 10.82
N HIS A 268 -7.87 6.55 9.52
CA HIS A 268 -8.92 7.00 8.61
C HIS A 268 -9.48 5.80 7.88
N ARG A 269 -10.77 5.51 8.03
CA ARG A 269 -11.42 4.35 7.39
C ARG A 269 -12.00 4.70 6.02
N ARG A 270 -12.30 5.98 5.78
CA ARG A 270 -13.11 6.43 4.63
C ARG A 270 -12.46 7.53 3.81
N MET A 271 -11.31 8.06 4.24
CA MET A 271 -10.67 9.24 3.64
C MET A 271 -10.16 9.03 2.20
N TYR A 272 -9.67 7.84 1.84
CA TYR A 272 -8.98 7.63 0.56
C TYR A 272 -9.74 6.78 -0.46
N GLY A 273 -10.99 6.36 -0.18
CA GLY A 273 -11.76 5.47 -1.06
C GLY A 273 -11.22 4.03 -1.16
N LEU A 274 -9.92 3.85 -0.97
CA LEU A 274 -9.16 2.59 -1.00
C LEU A 274 -9.25 1.76 0.29
N GLY A 275 -9.83 2.31 1.35
CA GLY A 275 -9.96 1.64 2.64
C GLY A 275 -9.22 2.38 3.76
N GLU A 276 -8.66 1.59 4.67
CA GLU A 276 -8.03 2.05 5.91
C GLU A 276 -6.65 2.67 5.67
N HIS A 277 -6.37 3.79 6.34
CA HIS A 277 -5.10 4.52 6.18
C HIS A 277 -4.63 5.15 7.49
N TYR A 278 -3.31 5.23 7.65
CA TYR A 278 -2.67 5.86 8.80
C TYR A 278 -1.83 7.07 8.38
N ASN A 279 -1.98 8.16 9.13
CA ASN A 279 -1.15 9.36 9.01
C ASN A 279 -0.42 9.65 10.32
N SER A 280 0.71 10.36 10.26
CA SER A 280 1.45 10.82 11.45
C SER A 280 0.81 12.09 12.02
N LEU A 281 0.84 12.31 13.34
CA LEU A 281 0.35 13.53 13.97
C LEU A 281 1.51 14.35 14.55
N ARG A 282 1.84 15.48 13.91
CA ARG A 282 2.95 16.35 14.32
C ARG A 282 2.46 17.53 15.16
N PRO A 283 3.26 18.09 16.09
CA PRO A 283 2.88 19.29 16.82
C PRO A 283 2.52 20.43 15.87
N LYS A 284 1.47 21.19 16.19
CA LYS A 284 1.17 22.44 15.47
C LYS A 284 2.28 23.44 15.77
N THR A 285 3.01 23.84 14.74
CA THR A 285 4.01 24.89 14.86
C THR A 285 3.33 26.19 15.28
N THR A 286 3.41 26.55 16.56
CA THR A 286 2.92 27.85 17.05
C THR A 286 4.02 28.88 16.85
N ILE A 287 3.66 30.11 16.47
CA ILE A 287 4.60 31.23 16.24
C ILE A 287 5.57 31.41 17.44
N SER A 288 5.09 31.16 18.67
CA SER A 288 5.90 31.21 19.89
C SER A 288 7.02 30.16 19.95
N GLN A 289 6.81 28.96 19.39
CA GLN A 289 7.83 27.90 19.35
C GLN A 289 8.92 28.19 18.31
N VAL A 290 8.57 28.89 17.22
CA VAL A 290 9.53 29.35 16.20
C VAL A 290 10.41 30.46 16.79
N ALA A 291 9.81 31.43 17.49
CA ALA A 291 10.54 32.51 18.16
C ALA A 291 11.53 31.97 19.21
N GLY A 292 11.13 30.96 20.00
CA GLY A 292 12.00 30.32 20.99
C GLY A 292 13.17 29.55 20.38
N ARG A 293 12.94 28.81 19.28
CA ARG A 293 14.02 28.10 18.56
C ARG A 293 15.02 29.05 17.89
N ILE A 294 14.54 30.19 17.40
CA ILE A 294 15.41 31.24 16.84
C ILE A 294 16.26 31.85 17.96
N GLN A 295 15.68 32.24 19.10
CA GLN A 295 16.45 32.79 20.22
C GLN A 295 17.51 31.82 20.77
N SER A 296 17.19 30.51 20.85
CA SER A 296 18.15 29.50 21.31
C SER A 296 19.25 29.17 20.29
N ALA A 297 19.02 29.44 19.01
CA ALA A 297 20.02 29.22 17.96
C ALA A 297 21.01 30.39 17.79
N PHE A 298 20.67 31.55 18.37
CA PHE A 298 21.48 32.77 18.33
C PHE A 298 22.06 33.18 19.70
N SER A 299 21.98 32.29 20.71
CA SER A 299 22.61 32.42 22.03
C SER A 299 23.64 31.32 22.22
#